data_AF-K2EAV0-F1
#
_entry.id   AF-K2EAV0-F1
#
_cell.length_a   1.000
_cell.length_b   1.000
_cell.length_c   1.000
_cell.angle_alpha   90.00
_cell.angle_beta   90.00
_cell.angle_gamma   90.00
#
_symmetry.space_group_name_H-M   'P 1'
#
loop_
_entity.id
_entity.type
_entity.pdbx_description
1 polymer ?
#
loop_
_entity_poly.entity_id
_entity_poly.type
_entity_poly.pdbx_seq_one_letter_code
_entity_poly.pdbx_strand_id
1 'polypeptide(L)'
;MKKTKEDLYIRVLLWAHDKQESGFSWEDMNKTFQLNFKQEQWIRKIFLTTSDSDRKFIELFYNNDSVNPNVHYYTLNEKGIMAAVNYKGLDHAEKNSIYALIFAGVSLFLTFLSVLITIIK
;
A
#
# COMPACT_ATOMS: atom_id res chain seq x y z
N MET A 1 15.30 8.93 -4.43
CA MET A 1 14.68 7.67 -4.86
C MET A 1 13.86 7.92 -6.13
N LYS A 2 14.16 7.24 -7.24
CA LYS A 2 13.30 7.27 -8.43
C LYS A 2 11.96 6.62 -8.03
N LYS A 3 10.86 7.39 -8.00
CA LYS A 3 9.51 6.86 -7.74
C LYS A 3 9.14 5.93 -8.90
N THR A 4 9.31 4.63 -8.73
CA THR A 4 8.96 3.62 -9.74
C THR A 4 7.43 3.48 -9.82
N LYS A 5 6.91 2.90 -10.91
CA LYS A 5 5.47 2.64 -11.05
C LYS A 5 4.95 1.70 -9.95
N GLU A 6 5.79 0.79 -9.47
CA GLU A 6 5.49 -0.13 -8.37
C GLU A 6 5.29 0.62 -7.04
N ASP A 7 6.16 1.59 -6.73
CA ASP A 7 5.99 2.45 -5.56
C ASP A 7 4.70 3.28 -5.64
N LEU A 8 4.37 3.81 -6.83
CA LEU A 8 3.10 4.52 -7.01
C LEU A 8 1.89 3.57 -6.85
N TYR A 9 1.96 2.36 -7.39
CA TYR A 9 0.92 1.34 -7.26
C TYR A 9 0.61 1.05 -5.78
N ILE A 10 1.66 0.75 -5.00
CA ILE A 10 1.53 0.42 -3.58
C ILE A 10 0.95 1.60 -2.81
N ARG A 11 1.48 2.81 -3.03
CA ARG A 11 0.99 4.01 -2.34
C ARG A 11 -0.46 4.31 -2.66
N VAL A 12 -0.90 4.14 -3.91
CA VAL A 12 -2.31 4.31 -4.30
C VAL A 12 -3.20 3.25 -3.65
N LEU A 13 -2.78 1.97 -3.67
CA LEU A 13 -3.53 0.86 -3.08
C LEU A 13 -3.75 1.07 -1.57
N LEU A 14 -2.69 1.40 -0.83
CA LEU A 14 -2.77 1.62 0.61
C LEU A 14 -3.56 2.88 0.97
N TRP A 15 -3.36 3.96 0.23
CA TRP A 15 -4.14 5.19 0.44
C TRP A 15 -5.63 4.98 0.16
N ALA A 16 -5.98 4.24 -0.91
CA ALA A 16 -7.37 3.91 -1.21
C ALA A 16 -7.99 3.05 -0.11
N HIS A 17 -7.24 2.10 0.44
CA HIS A 17 -7.66 1.30 1.59
C HIS A 17 -7.90 2.16 2.84
N ASP A 18 -7.05 3.15 3.12
CA ASP A 18 -7.24 4.03 4.28
C ASP A 18 -8.44 4.98 4.11
N LYS A 19 -8.98 5.10 2.89
CA LYS A 19 -10.19 5.86 2.55
C LYS A 19 -11.44 5.00 2.43
N GLN A 20 -11.37 3.71 2.76
CA GLN A 20 -12.46 2.75 2.55
C GLN A 20 -13.81 3.20 3.12
N GLU A 21 -13.79 3.83 4.31
CA GLU A 21 -15.02 4.24 5.03
C GLU A 21 -15.69 5.47 4.39
N SER A 22 -14.91 6.42 3.90
CA SER A 22 -15.42 7.67 3.31
C SER A 22 -15.57 7.60 1.79
N GLY A 23 -14.91 6.63 1.16
CA GLY A 23 -14.58 6.66 -0.25
C GLY A 23 -13.62 7.80 -0.61
N PHE A 24 -13.34 7.93 -1.90
CA PHE A 24 -12.54 9.01 -2.47
C PHE A 24 -12.98 9.35 -3.90
N SER A 25 -12.73 10.59 -4.32
CA SER A 25 -12.87 11.00 -5.72
C SER A 25 -11.54 10.89 -6.49
N TRP A 26 -11.62 10.92 -7.82
CA TRP A 26 -10.41 11.04 -8.66
C TRP A 26 -9.66 12.35 -8.42
N GLU A 27 -10.38 13.42 -8.09
CA GLU A 27 -9.78 14.71 -7.77
C GLU A 27 -8.95 14.61 -6.48
N ASP A 28 -9.46 13.92 -5.45
CA ASP A 28 -8.74 13.68 -4.19
C ASP A 28 -7.44 12.90 -4.43
N MET A 29 -7.52 11.86 -5.28
CA MET A 29 -6.36 11.06 -5.65
C MET A 29 -5.34 11.91 -6.41
N ASN A 30 -5.79 12.70 -7.38
CA ASN A 30 -4.88 13.54 -8.17
C ASN A 30 -4.20 14.61 -7.31
N LYS A 31 -4.94 15.26 -6.40
CA LYS A 31 -4.38 16.21 -5.42
C LYS A 31 -3.35 15.56 -4.51
N THR A 32 -3.64 14.35 -4.02
CA THR A 32 -2.75 13.61 -3.10
C THR A 32 -1.44 13.21 -3.77
N PHE A 33 -1.50 12.66 -4.98
CA PHE A 33 -0.33 12.08 -5.65
C PHE A 33 0.32 12.99 -6.68
N GLN A 34 -0.28 14.14 -7.00
CA GLN A 34 0.14 15.08 -8.03
C GLN A 34 0.39 14.36 -9.36
N LEU A 35 -0.63 13.61 -9.82
CA LEU A 35 -0.50 12.73 -10.97
C LEU A 35 -0.44 13.56 -12.25
N ASN A 36 0.46 13.18 -13.16
CA ASN A 36 0.33 13.63 -14.54
C ASN A 36 -0.71 12.78 -15.29
N PHE A 37 -1.16 13.28 -16.45
CA PHE A 37 -2.16 12.62 -17.27
C PHE A 37 -1.84 11.14 -17.57
N LYS A 38 -0.58 10.80 -17.87
CA LYS A 38 -0.20 9.41 -18.17
C LYS A 38 -0.31 8.51 -16.93
N GLN A 39 0.03 9.02 -15.75
CA GLN A 39 -0.09 8.29 -14.49
C GLN A 39 -1.55 8.09 -14.10
N GLU A 40 -2.39 9.12 -14.29
CA GLU A 40 -3.83 9.01 -14.01
C GLU A 40 -4.49 7.95 -14.91
N GLN A 41 -4.24 7.99 -16.22
CA GLN A 41 -4.75 6.99 -17.17
C GLN A 41 -4.27 5.58 -16.82
N TRP A 42 -3.01 5.46 -16.38
CA TRP A 42 -2.44 4.19 -15.96
C TRP A 42 -3.10 3.66 -14.67
N ILE A 43 -3.36 4.51 -13.66
CA ILE A 43 -4.08 4.13 -12.44
C ILE A 43 -5.50 3.69 -12.77
N ARG A 44 -6.24 4.49 -13.55
CA ARG A 44 -7.60 4.13 -13.99
C ARG A 44 -7.61 2.77 -14.67
N LYS A 45 -6.67 2.52 -15.59
CA LYS A 45 -6.57 1.24 -16.30
C LYS A 45 -6.31 0.03 -15.38
N ILE A 46 -5.58 0.21 -14.28
CA ILE A 46 -5.17 -0.91 -13.40
C ILE A 46 -6.13 -1.11 -12.24
N PHE A 47 -6.70 -0.04 -11.73
CA PHE A 47 -7.49 -0.09 -10.51
C PHE A 47 -8.99 -0.01 -10.77
N LEU A 48 -9.45 0.75 -11.77
CA LEU A 48 -10.88 0.99 -11.96
C LEU A 48 -11.57 -0.20 -12.63
N THR A 49 -12.56 -0.76 -11.95
CA THR A 49 -13.50 -1.71 -12.55
C THR A 49 -14.40 -0.96 -13.53
N THR A 50 -14.37 -1.35 -14.80
CA THR A 50 -15.24 -0.78 -15.85
C THR A 50 -16.40 -1.70 -16.23
N SER A 51 -16.33 -2.98 -15.87
CA SER A 51 -17.38 -3.97 -16.09
C SER A 51 -17.27 -5.12 -15.08
N ASP A 52 -18.35 -5.87 -14.87
CA ASP A 52 -18.35 -7.04 -13.97
C ASP A 52 -17.39 -8.16 -14.42
N SER A 53 -17.11 -8.23 -15.72
CA SER A 53 -16.14 -9.18 -16.30
C SER A 53 -14.68 -8.79 -16.07
N ASP A 54 -14.40 -7.54 -15.68
CA ASP A 54 -13.07 -6.99 -15.40
C ASP A 54 -13.08 -6.29 -14.03
N ARG A 55 -13.51 -7.03 -13.00
CA ARG A 55 -13.45 -6.59 -11.59
C ARG A 55 -11.99 -6.46 -11.15
N LYS A 56 -11.51 -5.22 -11.20
CA LYS A 56 -10.20 -4.75 -10.72
C LYS A 56 -10.26 -4.51 -9.21
N PHE A 57 -9.71 -3.40 -8.70
CA PHE A 57 -9.61 -3.14 -7.26
C PHE A 57 -10.52 -2.03 -6.75
N ILE A 58 -10.92 -1.10 -7.62
CA ILE A 58 -11.76 0.04 -7.28
C ILE A 58 -13.12 -0.14 -7.93
N GLU A 59 -14.18 0.16 -7.19
CA GLU A 59 -15.56 0.20 -7.66
C GLU A 59 -16.27 1.48 -7.20
N LEU A 60 -17.42 1.77 -7.82
CA LEU A 60 -18.25 2.91 -7.45
C LEU A 60 -18.89 2.65 -6.08
N PHE A 61 -18.71 3.58 -5.14
CA PHE A 61 -19.25 3.47 -3.79
C PHE A 61 -20.62 4.16 -3.69
N TYR A 62 -20.65 5.48 -3.96
CA TYR A 62 -21.89 6.25 -4.06
C TYR A 62 -21.69 7.48 -4.93
N ASN A 63 -22.81 8.06 -5.40
CA ASN A 63 -22.84 9.39 -5.98
C ASN A 63 -23.50 10.32 -4.97
N ASN A 64 -22.91 11.47 -4.70
CA ASN A 64 -23.58 12.49 -3.89
C ASN A 64 -24.30 13.49 -4.80
N ASP A 65 -25.39 13.02 -5.42
CA ASP A 65 -26.19 13.82 -6.35
C ASP A 65 -26.80 15.07 -5.70
N SER A 66 -26.86 15.11 -4.37
CA SER A 66 -27.40 16.22 -3.58
C SER A 66 -26.42 17.37 -3.35
N VAL A 67 -25.11 17.14 -3.50
CA VAL A 67 -24.06 18.16 -3.25
C VAL A 67 -23.30 18.48 -4.52
N ASN A 68 -22.94 17.47 -5.31
CA ASN A 68 -22.34 17.67 -6.62
C ASN A 68 -22.64 16.45 -7.52
N PRO A 69 -23.60 16.57 -8.46
CA PRO A 69 -24.03 15.47 -9.32
C PRO A 69 -22.94 14.93 -10.26
N ASN A 70 -21.79 15.60 -10.35
CA ASN A 70 -20.66 15.17 -11.17
C ASN A 70 -19.51 14.55 -10.36
N VAL A 71 -19.68 14.35 -9.05
CA VAL A 71 -18.64 13.73 -8.20
C VAL A 71 -19.03 12.31 -7.84
N HIS A 72 -18.27 11.37 -8.41
CA HIS A 72 -18.34 9.96 -8.09
C HIS A 72 -17.35 9.63 -6.97
N TYR A 73 -17.83 8.94 -5.93
CA TYR A 73 -16.98 8.41 -4.87
C TYR A 73 -16.73 6.93 -5.13
N TYR A 74 -15.46 6.55 -4.96
CA TYR A 74 -14.96 5.21 -5.21
C TYR A 74 -14.43 4.60 -3.93
N THR A 75 -14.42 3.27 -3.87
CA THR A 75 -13.85 2.50 -2.77
C THR A 75 -13.15 1.25 -3.29
N LEU A 76 -12.33 0.58 -2.47
CA LEU A 76 -11.79 -0.72 -2.86
C LEU A 76 -12.88 -1.79 -2.77
N ASN A 77 -12.92 -2.66 -3.76
CA ASN A 77 -13.71 -3.89 -3.68
C ASN A 77 -12.95 -4.95 -2.86
N GLU A 78 -13.57 -6.12 -2.64
CA GLU A 78 -12.99 -7.21 -1.86
C GLU A 78 -11.57 -7.60 -2.29
N LYS A 79 -11.29 -7.66 -3.60
CA LYS A 79 -9.95 -7.98 -4.12
C LYS A 79 -8.94 -6.89 -3.77
N GLY A 80 -9.33 -5.62 -3.89
CA GLY A 80 -8.51 -4.47 -3.54
C GLY A 80 -8.19 -4.46 -2.04
N ILE A 81 -9.19 -4.70 -1.19
CA ILE A 81 -9.01 -4.79 0.27
C ILE A 81 -8.04 -5.92 0.61
N MET A 82 -8.25 -7.11 0.06
CA MET A 82 -7.38 -8.26 0.31
C MET A 82 -5.95 -8.01 -0.14
N ALA A 83 -5.76 -7.39 -1.30
CA ALA A 83 -4.43 -7.01 -1.80
C ALA A 83 -3.72 -6.02 -0.86
N ALA A 84 -4.44 -5.01 -0.36
CA ALA A 84 -3.89 -4.04 0.59
C ALA A 84 -3.53 -4.67 1.94
N VAL A 85 -4.39 -5.54 2.47
CA VAL A 85 -4.14 -6.28 3.71
C VAL A 85 -2.94 -7.22 3.57
N ASN A 86 -2.86 -7.98 2.48
CA ASN A 86 -1.72 -8.85 2.20
C ASN A 86 -0.41 -8.07 2.12
N TYR A 87 -0.42 -6.90 1.47
CA TYR A 87 0.75 -6.04 1.41
C TYR A 87 1.16 -5.54 2.80
N LYS A 88 0.22 -5.05 3.62
CA LYS A 88 0.49 -4.64 5.01
C LYS A 88 1.05 -5.81 5.84
N GLY A 89 0.55 -7.03 5.63
CA GLY A 89 1.05 -8.24 6.27
C GLY A 89 2.48 -8.59 5.86
N LEU A 90 2.81 -8.50 4.57
CA LEU A 90 4.16 -8.73 4.05
C LEU A 90 5.16 -7.68 4.57
N ASP A 91 4.79 -6.40 4.55
CA ASP A 91 5.62 -5.30 5.09
C ASP A 91 5.88 -5.50 6.60
N HIS A 92 4.87 -5.95 7.35
CA HIS A 92 5.03 -6.27 8.77
C HIS A 92 5.95 -7.50 8.98
N ALA A 93 5.77 -8.55 8.18
CA ALA A 93 6.61 -9.76 8.25
C ALA A 93 8.07 -9.48 7.90
N GLU A 94 8.33 -8.65 6.87
CA GLU A 94 9.68 -8.24 6.48
C GLU A 94 10.36 -7.43 7.58
N LYS A 95 9.66 -6.45 8.16
CA LYS A 95 10.16 -5.69 9.32
C LYS A 95 10.52 -6.61 10.49
N ASN A 96 9.64 -7.55 10.84
CA ASN A 96 9.88 -8.50 11.92
C ASN A 96 11.09 -9.40 11.62
N SER A 97 11.27 -9.83 10.36
CA SER A 97 12.44 -10.59 9.91
C SER A 97 13.74 -9.79 10.05
N ILE A 98 13.74 -8.51 9.68
CA ILE A 98 14.90 -7.62 9.84
C ILE A 98 15.27 -7.46 11.32
N TYR A 99 14.27 -7.25 12.20
CA TYR A 99 14.53 -7.19 13.63
C TYR A 99 15.10 -8.51 14.17
N ALA A 100 14.54 -9.65 13.75
CA ALA A 100 15.06 -10.97 14.13
C ALA A 100 16.53 -11.16 13.70
N LEU A 101 16.89 -10.70 12.50
CA LEU A 101 18.27 -10.73 12.00
C LEU A 101 19.20 -9.88 12.88
N ILE A 102 18.76 -8.66 13.27
CA ILE A 102 19.53 -7.77 14.14
C ILE A 102 19.74 -8.44 15.51
N PHE A 103 18.69 -8.99 16.12
CA PHE A 103 18.80 -9.68 17.40
C PHE A 103 19.73 -10.91 17.34
N ALA A 104 19.65 -11.70 16.27
CA ALA A 104 20.56 -12.82 16.04
C ALA A 104 22.02 -12.35 15.93
N GLY A 105 22.27 -11.26 15.18
CA GLY A 105 23.59 -10.65 15.05
C GLY A 105 24.17 -10.18 16.38
N VAL A 106 23.37 -9.48 17.20
CA VAL A 106 23.78 -9.04 18.55
C VAL A 106 24.08 -10.24 19.45
N SER A 107 23.24 -11.28 19.41
CA SER A 107 23.45 -12.49 20.21
C SER A 107 24.75 -13.20 19.83
N LEU A 108 25.06 -13.33 18.54
CA LEU A 108 26.31 -13.94 18.07
C LEU A 108 27.53 -13.12 18.53
N PHE A 109 27.44 -11.79 18.45
CA PHE A 109 28.51 -10.90 18.87
C PHE A 109 28.80 -11.00 20.39
N LEU A 110 27.76 -11.03 21.22
CA LEU A 110 27.90 -11.20 22.67
C LEU A 110 28.49 -12.57 23.04
N THR A 111 28.05 -13.63 22.37
CA THR A 111 28.62 -14.98 22.55
C THR A 111 30.10 -14.98 22.18
N PHE A 112 30.48 -14.38 21.05
CA PHE A 112 31.88 -14.27 20.65
C PHE A 112 32.74 -13.52 21.69
N LEU A 113 32.24 -12.38 22.19
CA LEU A 113 32.89 -11.62 23.27
C LEU A 113 33.08 -12.44 24.55
N SER A 114 32.07 -13.19 24.98
CA SER A 114 32.17 -14.03 26.18
C SER A 114 33.22 -15.14 26.04
N VAL A 115 33.33 -15.75 24.84
CA VAL A 115 34.34 -16.76 24.55
C VAL A 115 35.73 -16.15 24.55
N LEU A 116 35.91 -14.97 23.94
CA LEU A 116 37.18 -14.23 23.96
C LEU A 116 37.64 -13.90 25.39
N ILE A 117 36.74 -13.38 26.23
CA ILE A 117 37.05 -13.07 27.63
C ILE A 117 37.45 -14.34 28.39
N THR A 118 36.79 -15.47 28.11
CA THR A 118 37.09 -16.76 28.74
C THR A 118 38.46 -17.31 28.32
N ILE A 119 38.90 -17.05 27.09
CA ILE A 119 40.21 -17.49 26.58
C ILE A 119 41.37 -16.63 27.11
N ILE A 120 41.13 -15.34 27.34
CA ILE A 120 42.16 -14.39 27.80
C ILE A 120 42.38 -14.45 29.31
N LYS A 121 41.39 -14.92 30.08
CA LYS A 121 41.50 -15.20 31.51
C LYS A 121 42.14 -16.55 31.78
#